data_AF-A0A841CDK8-F1
#
_entry.id   AF-A0A841CDK8-F1
#
_cell.length_a   1.000
_cell.length_b   1.000
_cell.length_c   1.000
_cell.angle_alpha   90.00
_cell.angle_beta   90.00
_cell.angle_gamma   90.00
#
_symmetry.space_group_name_H-M   'P 1'
#
loop_
_entity.id
_entity.type
_entity.pdbx_description
1 polymer ?
#
loop_
_entity_poly.entity_id
_entity_poly.type
_entity_poly.pdbx_seq_one_letter_code
_entity_poly.pdbx_strand_id
1 'polypeptide(L)'
;MTENLRDFPESAVAPYGIFVLHQDHFLQDQLDLAPEAVHSSLRRQVSRYKRAPRSVADLLDLLGNEGHGCVNFAAACRDHHDREWRR
;
A
#
# COMPACT_ATOMS: atom_id res chain seq x y z
N MET A 1 0.50 -9.31 -8.13
CA MET A 1 0.81 -8.99 -6.72
C MET A 1 -0.03 -9.89 -5.83
N THR A 2 0.55 -10.47 -4.80
CA THR A 2 -0.15 -11.33 -3.82
C THR A 2 0.69 -11.42 -2.55
N GLU A 3 0.02 -11.59 -1.40
CA GLU A 3 0.67 -11.86 -0.12
C GLU A 3 1.01 -13.34 0.08
N ASN A 4 0.37 -14.22 -0.69
CA ASN A 4 0.57 -15.67 -0.58
C ASN A 4 1.84 -16.13 -1.29
N LEU A 5 2.98 -15.47 -1.05
CA LEU A 5 4.26 -15.76 -1.72
C LEU A 5 4.64 -17.25 -1.61
N ARG A 6 4.29 -17.89 -0.50
CA ARG A 6 4.51 -19.33 -0.27
C ARG A 6 3.81 -20.25 -1.29
N ASP A 7 2.68 -19.81 -1.84
CA ASP A 7 1.87 -20.61 -2.77
C ASP A 7 2.29 -20.36 -4.23
N PHE A 8 3.18 -19.38 -4.45
CA PHE A 8 3.71 -19.01 -5.77
C PHE A 8 5.25 -18.99 -5.77
N PRO A 9 5.90 -20.13 -5.53
CA PRO A 9 7.36 -20.21 -5.58
C PRO A 9 7.86 -19.85 -6.99
N GLU A 10 9.07 -19.29 -7.06
CA GLU A 10 9.67 -18.83 -8.32
C GLU A 10 9.66 -19.93 -9.41
N SER A 11 9.97 -21.16 -9.03
CA SER A 11 9.97 -22.31 -9.95
C SER A 11 8.61 -22.59 -10.61
N ALA A 12 7.49 -22.21 -9.97
CA ALA A 12 6.15 -22.39 -10.51
C ALA A 12 5.73 -21.25 -11.45
N VAL A 13 6.29 -20.04 -11.27
CA VAL A 13 5.88 -18.84 -12.01
C VAL A 13 6.85 -18.45 -13.12
N ALA A 14 8.14 -18.78 -12.98
CA ALA A 14 9.19 -18.44 -13.93
C ALA A 14 8.95 -18.95 -15.36
N PRO A 15 8.42 -20.17 -15.60
CA PRO A 15 8.11 -20.64 -16.95
C PRO A 15 7.10 -19.77 -17.71
N TYR A 16 6.31 -18.98 -17.00
CA TYR A 16 5.30 -18.09 -17.56
C TYR A 16 5.77 -16.64 -17.64
N GLY A 17 7.02 -16.35 -17.26
CA GLY A 17 7.54 -14.98 -17.18
C GLY A 17 6.83 -14.11 -16.14
N ILE A 18 6.25 -14.74 -15.11
CA ILE A 18 5.51 -14.03 -14.06
C ILE A 18 6.44 -13.76 -12.88
N PHE A 19 6.44 -12.51 -12.42
CA PHE A 19 7.11 -12.10 -11.18
C PHE A 19 6.07 -11.84 -10.10
N VAL A 20 6.27 -12.46 -8.93
CA VAL A 20 5.40 -12.24 -7.79
C VAL A 20 5.91 -11.04 -7.00
N LEU A 21 5.06 -10.02 -6.89
CA LEU A 21 5.35 -8.81 -6.13
C LEU A 21 4.52 -8.77 -4.86
N HIS A 22 5.18 -8.47 -3.74
CA HIS A 22 4.53 -8.22 -2.45
C HIS A 22 3.76 -6.89 -2.47
N GLN A 23 2.63 -6.81 -1.77
CA GLN A 23 1.76 -5.64 -1.89
C GLN A 23 2.36 -4.36 -1.32
N ASP A 24 3.13 -4.50 -0.24
CA ASP A 24 3.86 -3.38 0.36
C ASP A 24 4.84 -2.73 -0.65
N HIS A 25 5.52 -3.53 -1.47
CA HIS A 25 6.42 -3.01 -2.50
C HIS A 25 5.65 -2.35 -3.63
N PHE A 26 4.62 -3.03 -4.14
CA PHE A 26 3.79 -2.51 -5.22
C PHE A 26 3.20 -1.13 -4.88
N LEU A 27 2.67 -0.97 -3.67
CA LEU A 27 2.05 0.29 -3.24
C LEU A 27 3.08 1.41 -3.05
N GLN A 28 4.30 1.11 -2.61
CA GLN A 28 5.41 2.09 -2.61
C GLN A 28 5.74 2.55 -4.03
N ASP A 29 5.84 1.63 -4.99
CA ASP A 29 6.08 1.99 -6.39
C ASP A 29 4.98 2.90 -6.95
N GLN A 30 3.71 2.67 -6.56
CA GLN A 30 2.60 3.55 -6.95
C GLN A 30 2.67 4.92 -6.28
N LEU A 31 3.09 4.99 -5.01
CA LEU A 31 3.27 6.26 -4.30
C LEU A 31 4.37 7.09 -4.94
N ASP A 32 5.49 6.47 -5.31
CA ASP A 32 6.61 7.13 -5.99
C ASP A 32 6.22 7.58 -7.41
N LEU A 33 5.44 6.77 -8.12
CA LEU A 33 5.00 7.07 -9.48
C LEU A 33 3.96 8.19 -9.55
N ALA A 34 2.97 8.19 -8.65
CA ALA A 34 1.80 9.06 -8.71
C ALA A 34 1.24 9.41 -7.32
N PRO A 35 1.97 10.20 -6.51
CA PRO A 35 1.63 10.42 -5.10
C PRO A 35 0.25 11.06 -4.90
N GLU A 36 -0.08 12.07 -5.70
CA GLU A 36 -1.40 12.74 -5.71
C GLU A 36 -2.55 11.76 -5.92
N ALA A 37 -2.39 10.83 -6.87
CA ALA A 37 -3.41 9.84 -7.18
C ALA A 37 -3.58 8.82 -6.04
N VAL A 38 -2.48 8.42 -5.40
CA VAL A 38 -2.48 7.54 -4.23
C VAL A 38 -3.19 8.22 -3.05
N HIS A 39 -2.82 9.44 -2.70
CA HIS A 39 -3.46 10.19 -1.61
C HIS A 39 -4.95 10.44 -1.87
N SER A 40 -5.34 10.76 -3.10
CA SER A 40 -6.75 10.88 -3.51
C SER A 40 -7.51 9.57 -3.32
N SER A 41 -6.89 8.44 -3.67
CA SER A 41 -7.46 7.10 -3.50
C SER A 41 -7.65 6.74 -2.03
N LEU A 42 -6.67 7.03 -1.17
CA LEU A 42 -6.77 6.83 0.28
C LEU A 42 -7.93 7.65 0.88
N ARG A 43 -8.02 8.95 0.55
CA ARG A 43 -9.14 9.81 1.01
C ARG A 43 -10.49 9.29 0.53
N ARG A 44 -10.58 8.86 -0.73
CA ARG A 44 -11.80 8.28 -1.29
C ARG A 44 -12.19 6.99 -0.58
N GLN A 45 -11.23 6.12 -0.28
CA GLN A 45 -11.48 4.88 0.44
C GLN A 45 -12.04 5.16 1.84
N VAL A 46 -11.41 6.05 2.61
CA VAL A 46 -11.89 6.49 3.93
C VAL A 46 -13.31 7.05 3.86
N SER A 47 -13.63 7.85 2.85
CA SER A 47 -14.97 8.45 2.70
C SER A 47 -16.12 7.42 2.56
N ARG A 48 -15.81 6.19 2.14
CA ARG A 48 -16.80 5.11 1.91
C ARG A 48 -17.02 4.23 3.13
N TYR A 49 -16.13 4.28 4.11
CA TYR A 49 -16.26 3.48 5.33
C TYR A 49 -17.41 3.99 6.18
N LYS A 50 -18.35 3.10 6.58
CA LYS A 50 -19.45 3.44 7.52
C LYS A 50 -19.03 3.37 8.99
N ARG A 51 -18.00 2.59 9.30
CA ARG A 51 -17.35 2.42 10.61
C ARG A 51 -15.85 2.66 10.45
N ALA A 52 -15.05 2.59 11.52
CA ALA A 52 -13.60 2.68 11.41
C ALA A 52 -13.04 1.80 10.27
N PRO A 53 -12.01 2.24 9.54
CA PRO A 53 -11.28 3.52 9.66
C PRO A 53 -12.08 4.75 9.18
N ARG A 54 -11.94 5.89 9.88
CA ARG A 54 -12.66 7.15 9.57
C ARG A 54 -11.73 8.31 9.21
N SER A 55 -10.42 8.09 9.28
CA SER A 55 -9.38 9.00 8.80
C SER A 55 -8.37 8.27 7.91
N VAL A 56 -7.57 9.02 7.14
CA VAL A 56 -6.45 8.43 6.38
C VAL A 56 -5.41 7.85 7.34
N ALA A 57 -5.16 8.48 8.49
CA ALA A 57 -4.26 7.94 9.50
C ALA A 57 -4.74 6.56 10.00
N ASP A 58 -6.03 6.41 10.35
CA ASP A 58 -6.60 5.13 10.78
C ASP A 58 -6.47 4.06 9.69
N LEU A 59 -6.63 4.45 8.42
CA LEU A 59 -6.48 3.53 7.29
C LEU A 59 -5.03 3.10 7.13
N LEU A 60 -4.06 4.00 7.31
CA LEU A 60 -2.63 3.66 7.27
C LEU A 60 -2.21 2.78 8.45
N ASP A 61 -2.80 2.97 9.64
CA ASP A 61 -2.60 2.08 10.78
C ASP A 61 -3.16 0.68 10.50
N LEU A 62 -4.33 0.60 9.88
CA LEU A 62 -4.91 -0.67 9.44
C LEU A 62 -4.02 -1.37 8.40
N LEU A 63 -3.61 -0.66 7.34
CA LEU A 63 -2.79 -1.23 6.27
C LEU A 63 -1.40 -1.66 6.77
N GLY A 64 -0.83 -0.93 7.74
CA GLY A 64 0.49 -1.23 8.30
C GLY A 64 0.52 -2.33 9.36
N ASN A 65 -0.60 -2.97 9.71
CA ASN A 65 -0.60 -4.05 10.68
C ASN A 65 -0.13 -5.38 10.08
N GLU A 66 0.18 -6.38 10.92
CA GLU A 66 0.67 -7.70 10.48
C GLU A 66 -0.31 -8.46 9.56
N GLY A 67 -1.60 -8.17 9.65
CA GLY A 67 -2.62 -8.81 8.79
C GLY A 67 -2.63 -8.29 7.36
N HIS A 68 -2.25 -7.03 7.16
CA HIS A 68 -2.20 -6.38 5.85
C HIS A 68 -0.77 -6.15 5.34
N GLY A 69 0.26 -6.21 6.18
CA GLY A 69 1.66 -6.25 5.76
C GLY A 69 2.19 -5.03 5.00
N CYS A 70 1.44 -3.92 4.89
CA CYS A 70 1.85 -2.74 4.12
C CYS A 70 2.66 -1.74 4.98
N VAL A 71 3.60 -2.24 5.79
CA VAL A 71 4.29 -1.46 6.82
C VAL A 71 5.07 -0.29 6.19
N ASN A 72 5.83 -0.55 5.14
CA ASN A 72 6.70 0.45 4.53
C ASN A 72 5.89 1.46 3.71
N PHE A 73 4.86 1.01 2.99
CA PHE A 73 3.93 1.90 2.29
C PHE A 73 3.22 2.85 3.27
N ALA A 74 2.75 2.35 4.41
CA ALA A 74 2.08 3.20 5.39
C ALA A 74 3.03 4.24 5.98
N ALA A 75 4.29 3.87 6.26
CA ALA A 75 5.31 4.81 6.69
C ALA A 75 5.61 5.86 5.61
N ALA A 76 5.83 5.44 4.37
CA ALA A 76 6.12 6.32 3.24
C ALA A 76 4.99 7.34 2.97
N CYS A 77 3.73 6.94 3.11
CA CYS A 77 2.59 7.85 2.99
C CYS A 77 2.60 8.96 4.05
N ARG A 78 2.99 8.64 5.30
CA ARG A 78 3.09 9.63 6.39
C ARG A 78 4.24 10.61 6.11
N ASP A 79 5.39 10.10 5.69
CA ASP A 79 6.55 10.93 5.36
C ASP A 79 6.31 11.86 4.17
N HIS A 80 5.64 11.37 3.12
CA HIS A 80 5.29 12.17 1.96
C HIS A 80 4.34 13.32 2.32
N HIS A 81 3.37 13.05 3.20
CA HIS A 81 2.43 14.08 3.66
C HIS A 81 3.13 15.22 4.40
N ASP A 82 4.11 14.89 5.25
CA ASP A 82 4.86 15.90 6.04
C ASP A 82 5.79 16.76 5.18
N ARG A 83 6.30 16.21 4.06
CA ARG A 83 7.16 16.95 3.13
C ARG A 83 6.38 17.96 2.29
N GLU A 84 5.16 17.62 1.88
CA GLU A 84 4.27 18.51 1.11
C GLU A 84 3.83 19.74 1.93
N TRP A 85 3.63 19.60 3.24
CA TRP A 85 3.21 20.70 4.14
C TRP A 85 4.34 21.64 4.57
N ARG A 86 5.61 21.28 4.33
CA ARG A 86 6.78 22.11 4.68
C ARG A 86 7.28 23.00 3.54
N ARG A 87 6.63 22.96 2.36
CA ARG A 87 6.97 23.76 1.18
C ARG A 87 5.96 24.90 1.02
#